data_AF-A0A955XST0-F1
#
_entry.id   AF-A0A955XST0-F1
#
_cell.length_a   1.000
_cell.length_b   1.000
_cell.length_c   1.000
_cell.angle_alpha   90.00
_cell.angle_beta   90.00
_cell.angle_gamma   90.00
#
_symmetry.space_group_name_H-M   'P 1'
#
loop_
_entity.id
_entity.type
_entity.pdbx_description
1 polymer ?
#
loop_
_entity_poly.entity_id
_entity_poly.type
_entity_poly.pdbx_seq_one_letter_code
_entity_poly.pdbx_strand_id
1 'polypeptide(L)'
;MRAKRGFTLIELSIVFALIGALAAIGLHAFAGSRERAEATEALHNLATIVSLELAFPGGPIPCEPAPAAVPDIATAWVPSEGFERLGFSPGLTTRFQYSVSVPSSEGEPFVVRAESQDYAFEHRSDRREATEVP
;
A
#
# COMPACT_ATOMS: atom_id res chain seq x y z
N MET A 1 39.79 -47.30 -29.96
CA MET A 1 38.88 -47.63 -28.84
C MET A 1 38.43 -46.31 -28.19
N ARG A 2 37.13 -46.00 -28.20
CA ARG A 2 36.63 -44.78 -27.55
C ARG A 2 36.50 -45.04 -26.05
N ALA A 3 37.24 -44.30 -25.23
CA ALA A 3 37.11 -44.35 -23.78
C ALA A 3 35.72 -43.84 -23.39
N LYS A 4 34.87 -44.73 -22.86
CA LYS A 4 33.61 -44.33 -22.24
C LYS A 4 33.94 -43.69 -20.89
N ARG A 5 33.94 -42.36 -20.83
CA ARG A 5 33.92 -41.62 -19.56
C ARG A 5 32.52 -41.78 -18.96
N GLY A 6 32.42 -42.57 -17.91
CA GLY A 6 31.20 -42.72 -17.11
C GLY A 6 31.16 -41.66 -16.02
N PHE A 7 29.96 -41.14 -15.76
CA PHE A 7 29.65 -40.27 -14.63
C PHE A 7 29.64 -41.09 -13.33
N THR A 8 30.31 -40.61 -12.29
CA THR A 8 30.43 -41.37 -11.04
C THR A 8 29.21 -41.13 -10.13
N LEU A 9 28.81 -42.14 -9.37
CA LEU A 9 27.73 -41.99 -8.38
C LEU A 9 28.06 -40.96 -7.31
N ILE A 10 29.35 -40.75 -7.03
CA ILE A 10 29.83 -39.73 -6.10
C ILE A 10 29.77 -38.32 -6.69
N GLU A 11 29.99 -38.15 -8.01
CA GLU A 11 29.72 -36.86 -8.67
C GLU A 11 28.24 -36.49 -8.56
N LEU A 12 27.34 -37.46 -8.74
CA LEU A 12 25.91 -37.19 -8.61
C LEU A 12 25.50 -36.85 -7.17
N SER A 13 26.05 -37.54 -6.18
CA SER A 13 25.64 -37.37 -4.79
C SER A 13 26.04 -36.00 -4.23
N ILE A 14 27.23 -35.51 -4.58
CA ILE A 14 27.67 -34.17 -4.17
C ILE A 14 26.83 -33.10 -4.86
N VAL A 15 26.51 -33.27 -6.14
CA VAL A 15 25.67 -32.31 -6.88
C VAL A 15 24.27 -32.25 -6.28
N PHE A 16 23.65 -33.39 -5.99
CA PHE A 16 22.34 -33.42 -5.33
C PHE A 16 22.39 -32.80 -3.92
N ALA A 17 23.44 -33.07 -3.15
CA ALA A 17 23.64 -32.47 -1.83
C ALA A 17 23.76 -30.94 -1.91
N LEU A 18 24.49 -30.41 -2.89
CA LEU A 18 24.64 -28.97 -3.11
C LEU A 18 23.34 -28.32 -3.62
N ILE A 19 22.63 -28.98 -4.56
CA ILE A 19 21.32 -28.50 -5.02
C ILE A 19 20.32 -28.45 -3.85
N GLY A 20 20.33 -29.44 -2.96
CA GLY A 20 19.50 -29.46 -1.76
C GLY A 20 19.81 -28.29 -0.80
N ALA A 21 21.09 -27.99 -0.59
CA ALA A 21 21.51 -26.85 0.24
C ALA A 21 21.14 -25.49 -0.39
N LEU A 22 21.33 -25.32 -1.71
CA LEU A 22 20.96 -24.10 -2.42
C LEU A 22 19.44 -23.89 -2.43
N ALA A 23 18.67 -24.95 -2.63
CA ALA A 23 17.21 -24.88 -2.59
C ALA A 23 16.68 -24.50 -1.19
N ALA A 24 17.34 -24.95 -0.13
CA ALA A 24 16.96 -24.63 1.25
C ALA A 24 17.14 -23.13 1.59
N ILE A 25 18.14 -22.46 0.99
CA ILE A 25 18.42 -21.04 1.23
C ILE A 25 17.60 -20.14 0.29
N GLY A 26 17.15 -20.66 -0.86
CA GLY A 26 16.56 -19.85 -1.94
C GLY A 26 15.27 -19.07 -1.62
N LEU A 27 14.62 -19.28 -0.48
CA LEU A 27 13.31 -18.68 -0.16
C LEU A 27 13.31 -17.85 1.14
N HIS A 28 14.38 -17.12 1.45
CA HIS A 28 14.44 -16.42 2.74
C HIS A 28 13.79 -15.02 2.76
N ALA A 29 13.30 -14.43 1.66
CA ALA A 29 12.81 -13.04 1.74
C ALA A 29 11.76 -12.63 0.70
N PHE A 30 10.48 -12.88 1.00
CA PHE A 30 9.36 -12.21 0.32
C PHE A 30 8.15 -11.87 1.22
N ALA A 31 8.11 -12.32 2.48
CA ALA A 31 6.91 -12.20 3.31
C ALA A 31 6.53 -10.73 3.64
N GLY A 32 7.50 -9.87 4.00
CA GLY A 32 7.22 -8.50 4.46
C GLY A 32 7.27 -7.41 3.39
N SER A 33 7.64 -7.73 2.15
CA SER A 33 7.75 -6.70 1.09
C SER A 33 6.38 -6.21 0.63
N ARG A 34 5.34 -7.05 0.73
CA ARG A 34 3.97 -6.71 0.33
C ARG A 34 3.32 -5.72 1.29
N GLU A 35 3.36 -5.99 2.59
CA GLU A 35 2.78 -5.11 3.62
C GLU A 35 3.41 -3.71 3.57
N ARG A 36 4.74 -3.63 3.41
CA ARG A 36 5.45 -2.35 3.26
C ARG A 36 5.07 -1.61 1.99
N ALA A 37 4.86 -2.33 0.88
CA ALA A 37 4.40 -1.73 -0.36
C ALA A 37 2.98 -1.16 -0.21
N GLU A 38 2.07 -1.91 0.41
CA GLU A 38 0.69 -1.48 0.66
C GLU A 38 0.65 -0.23 1.57
N ALA A 39 1.44 -0.19 2.64
CA ALA A 39 1.55 1.00 3.50
C ALA A 39 2.17 2.21 2.77
N THR A 40 3.20 1.99 1.94
CA THR A 40 3.84 3.06 1.16
C THR A 40 2.89 3.64 0.12
N GLU A 41 2.09 2.80 -0.54
CA GLU A 41 1.04 3.20 -1.47
C GLU A 41 -0.01 4.08 -0.75
N ALA A 42 -0.48 3.66 0.43
CA ALA A 42 -1.45 4.43 1.21
C ALA A 42 -0.93 5.83 1.58
N LEU A 43 0.31 5.92 2.04
CA LEU A 43 0.96 7.20 2.36
C LEU A 43 1.12 8.11 1.14
N HIS A 44 1.50 7.53 0.00
CA HIS A 44 1.61 8.28 -1.26
C HIS A 44 0.26 8.82 -1.73
N ASN A 45 -0.77 7.98 -1.69
CA ASN A 45 -2.14 8.36 -2.05
C ASN A 45 -2.69 9.44 -1.11
N LEU A 46 -2.45 9.31 0.19
CA LEU A 46 -2.83 10.31 1.18
C LEU A 46 -2.16 11.66 0.90
N ALA A 47 -0.85 11.69 0.60
CA ALA A 47 -0.14 12.91 0.26
C ALA A 47 -0.66 13.54 -1.05
N THR A 48 -1.08 12.70 -2.00
CA THR A 48 -1.71 13.14 -3.26
C THR A 48 -3.04 13.81 -2.98
N ILE A 49 -3.91 13.20 -2.16
CA ILE A 49 -5.19 13.80 -1.75
C ILE A 49 -4.96 15.17 -1.10
N VAL A 50 -4.04 15.27 -0.15
CA VAL A 50 -3.70 16.54 0.50
C VAL A 50 -3.25 17.60 -0.51
N SER A 51 -2.42 17.21 -1.48
CA SER A 51 -1.95 18.13 -2.53
C SER A 51 -3.10 18.60 -3.43
N LEU A 52 -4.05 17.71 -3.74
CA LEU A 52 -5.23 18.04 -4.53
C LEU A 52 -6.17 18.98 -3.78
N GLU A 53 -6.41 18.73 -2.49
CA GLU A 53 -7.25 19.58 -1.63
C GLU A 53 -6.68 21.00 -1.52
N LEU A 54 -5.37 21.13 -1.34
CA LEU A 54 -4.70 22.44 -1.30
C LEU A 54 -4.73 23.19 -2.64
N ALA A 55 -4.76 22.46 -3.76
CA ALA A 55 -4.84 23.04 -5.10
C ALA A 55 -6.27 23.30 -5.57
N PHE A 56 -7.29 22.83 -4.82
CA PHE A 56 -8.67 22.90 -5.26
C PHE A 56 -9.16 24.36 -5.27
N PRO A 57 -9.70 24.88 -6.40
CA PRO A 57 -10.05 26.31 -6.53
C PRO A 57 -11.10 26.83 -5.54
N GLY A 58 -11.91 25.95 -4.95
CA GLY A 58 -12.95 26.28 -3.97
C GLY A 58 -12.52 26.09 -2.51
N GLY A 59 -11.25 25.79 -2.26
CA GLY A 59 -10.77 25.34 -0.95
C GLY A 59 -11.10 23.86 -0.68
N PRO A 60 -10.74 23.35 0.51
CA PRO A 60 -10.89 21.93 0.82
C PRO A 60 -12.35 21.48 0.73
N ILE A 61 -12.58 20.31 0.16
CA ILE A 61 -13.91 19.71 0.01
C ILE A 61 -14.02 18.42 0.84
N PRO A 62 -15.18 18.16 1.46
CA PRO A 62 -15.38 16.88 2.12
C PRO A 62 -15.49 15.77 1.07
N CYS A 63 -14.85 14.65 1.35
CA CYS A 63 -14.93 13.43 0.56
C CYS A 63 -15.41 12.30 1.46
N GLU A 64 -16.63 11.82 1.21
CA GLU A 64 -17.20 10.67 1.90
C GLU A 64 -16.31 9.43 1.72
N PRO A 65 -16.26 8.53 2.72
CA PRO A 65 -15.40 7.36 2.67
C PRO A 65 -15.61 6.52 1.41
N ALA A 66 -14.53 6.32 0.66
CA ALA A 66 -14.51 5.54 -0.56
C ALA A 66 -13.37 4.52 -0.50
N PRO A 67 -13.63 3.22 -0.74
CA PRO A 67 -14.95 2.57 -0.72
C PRO A 67 -15.69 2.78 0.62
N ALA A 68 -17.02 2.60 0.64
CA ALA A 68 -17.86 2.91 1.80
C ALA A 68 -17.54 2.10 3.08
N ALA A 69 -16.96 0.90 2.92
CA ALA A 69 -16.45 0.09 4.02
C ALA A 69 -14.95 -0.12 3.86
N VAL A 70 -14.26 -0.27 4.98
CA VAL A 70 -12.84 -0.64 5.02
C VAL A 70 -12.68 -2.01 4.33
N PRO A 71 -11.89 -2.11 3.24
CA PRO A 71 -11.77 -3.35 2.49
C PRO A 71 -11.04 -4.45 3.28
N ASP A 72 -11.61 -5.65 3.33
CA ASP A 72 -10.91 -6.87 3.80
C ASP A 72 -9.97 -7.44 2.72
N ILE A 73 -10.35 -7.25 1.46
CA ILE A 73 -9.56 -7.62 0.27
C ILE A 73 -9.47 -6.43 -0.68
N ALA A 74 -8.55 -6.49 -1.64
CA ALA A 74 -8.48 -5.49 -2.70
C ALA A 74 -9.82 -5.44 -3.44
N THR A 75 -10.45 -4.26 -3.46
CA THR A 75 -11.77 -4.03 -4.06
C THR A 75 -11.67 -2.94 -5.13
N ALA A 76 -12.63 -2.89 -6.06
CA ALA A 76 -12.66 -1.88 -7.10
C ALA A 76 -12.80 -0.47 -6.51
N TRP A 77 -12.07 0.49 -7.06
CA TRP A 77 -12.24 1.89 -6.69
C TRP A 77 -13.56 2.42 -7.26
N VAL A 78 -14.44 2.86 -6.36
CA VAL A 78 -15.67 3.58 -6.70
C VAL A 78 -15.59 4.91 -5.95
N PRO A 79 -15.32 6.03 -6.65
CA PRO A 79 -15.16 7.32 -6.00
C PRO A 79 -16.50 7.79 -5.40
N SER A 80 -16.43 8.48 -4.26
CA SER A 80 -17.55 9.30 -3.78
C SER A 80 -17.62 10.60 -4.58
N GLU A 81 -18.75 11.32 -4.53
CA GLU A 81 -18.92 12.60 -5.25
C GLU A 81 -17.79 13.60 -4.95
N GLY A 82 -17.31 13.64 -3.70
CA GLY A 82 -16.16 14.46 -3.32
C GLY A 82 -14.89 14.06 -4.07
N PHE A 83 -14.56 12.77 -4.12
CA PHE A 83 -13.38 12.28 -4.84
C PHE A 83 -13.49 12.41 -6.36
N GLU A 84 -14.71 12.31 -6.92
CA GLU A 84 -14.94 12.59 -8.35
C GLU A 84 -14.62 14.06 -8.68
N ARG A 85 -15.08 14.98 -7.83
CA ARG A 85 -14.79 16.41 -7.97
C ARG A 85 -13.32 16.73 -7.75
N LEU A 86 -12.68 16.07 -6.77
CA LEU A 86 -11.25 16.21 -6.48
C LEU A 86 -10.38 15.64 -7.61
N GLY A 87 -10.92 14.70 -8.40
CA GLY A 87 -10.19 14.00 -9.45
C GLY A 87 -9.18 12.97 -8.92
N PHE A 88 -9.36 12.50 -7.69
CA PHE A 88 -8.47 11.52 -7.07
C PHE A 88 -8.88 10.08 -7.42
N SER A 89 -7.87 9.23 -7.67
CA SER A 89 -8.04 7.78 -7.75
C SER A 89 -6.74 7.07 -7.34
N PRO A 90 -6.79 6.08 -6.42
CA PRO A 90 -5.64 5.29 -6.03
C PRO A 90 -5.25 4.23 -7.08
N GLY A 91 -6.07 4.03 -8.11
CA GLY A 91 -5.92 2.97 -9.11
C GLY A 91 -7.25 2.27 -9.41
N LEU A 92 -7.20 1.14 -10.10
CA LEU A 92 -8.41 0.35 -10.40
C LEU A 92 -8.95 -0.38 -9.17
N THR A 93 -8.06 -0.75 -8.24
CA THR A 93 -8.42 -1.42 -7.00
C THR A 93 -7.69 -0.79 -5.83
N THR A 94 -8.31 -0.81 -4.66
CA THR A 94 -7.74 -0.32 -3.42
C THR A 94 -7.93 -1.34 -2.29
N ARG A 95 -6.98 -1.36 -1.35
CA ARG A 95 -7.10 -2.02 -0.03
C ARG A 95 -7.40 -1.05 1.10
N PHE A 96 -7.36 0.25 0.79
CA PHE A 96 -7.61 1.32 1.74
C PHE A 96 -8.92 2.03 1.40
N GLN A 97 -9.65 2.38 2.45
CA GLN A 97 -10.69 3.38 2.43
C GLN A 97 -10.05 4.75 2.61
N TYR A 98 -10.38 5.70 1.74
CA TYR A 98 -9.94 7.09 1.86
C TYR A 98 -11.12 7.98 2.22
N SER A 99 -10.89 9.00 3.04
CA SER A 99 -11.89 10.04 3.31
C SER A 99 -11.24 11.38 3.58
N VAL A 100 -12.00 12.46 3.36
CA VAL A 100 -11.61 13.83 3.70
C VAL A 100 -12.73 14.44 4.54
N SER A 101 -12.41 14.82 5.77
CA SER A 101 -13.34 15.58 6.62
C SER A 101 -12.91 17.04 6.68
N VAL A 102 -13.81 17.92 6.25
CA VAL A 102 -13.64 19.37 6.35
C VAL A 102 -14.52 19.87 7.49
N PRO A 103 -13.95 20.56 8.49
CA PRO A 103 -14.70 21.08 9.63
C PRO A 103 -15.67 22.20 9.22
N SER A 104 -16.80 22.30 9.91
CA SER A 104 -17.84 23.30 9.63
C SER A 104 -17.51 24.70 10.15
N SER A 105 -16.44 24.86 10.94
CA SER A 105 -15.97 26.13 11.48
C SER A 105 -14.73 26.62 10.73
N GLU A 106 -14.74 27.89 10.34
CA GLU A 106 -13.58 28.53 9.71
C GLU A 106 -12.34 28.45 10.64
N GLY A 107 -11.20 28.04 10.07
CA GLY A 107 -9.91 27.99 10.77
C GLY A 107 -9.52 26.63 11.35
N GLU A 108 -10.43 25.65 11.38
CA GLU A 108 -10.08 24.27 11.74
C GLU A 108 -9.44 23.54 10.53
N PRO A 109 -8.42 22.69 10.74
CA PRO A 109 -7.75 21.98 9.67
C PRO A 109 -8.62 20.89 9.06
N PHE A 110 -8.54 20.71 7.75
CA PHE A 110 -9.11 19.52 7.13
C PHE A 110 -8.25 18.28 7.46
N VAL A 111 -8.90 17.13 7.47
CA VAL A 111 -8.27 15.85 7.82
C VAL A 111 -8.49 14.87 6.68
N VAL A 112 -7.40 14.25 6.24
CA VAL A 112 -7.39 13.17 5.25
C VAL A 112 -7.06 11.86 5.95
N ARG A 113 -7.85 10.81 5.71
CA ARG A 113 -7.65 9.49 6.30
C ARG A 113 -7.48 8.42 5.23
N ALA A 114 -6.66 7.43 5.54
CA ALA A 114 -6.53 6.19 4.81
C ALA A 114 -6.61 5.02 5.80
N GLU A 115 -7.60 4.14 5.65
CA GLU A 115 -7.90 3.07 6.61
C GLU A 115 -7.97 1.70 5.91
N SER A 116 -7.38 0.70 6.53
CA SER A 116 -7.42 -0.72 6.16
C SER A 116 -7.70 -1.55 7.42
N GLN A 117 -7.85 -2.86 7.30
CA GLN A 117 -8.07 -3.73 8.47
C GLN A 117 -6.92 -3.65 9.49
N ASP A 118 -5.69 -3.45 9.02
CA ASP A 118 -4.48 -3.52 9.84
C ASP A 118 -3.85 -2.15 10.13
N TYR A 119 -4.15 -1.13 9.31
CA TYR A 119 -3.50 0.18 9.37
C TYR A 119 -4.49 1.33 9.21
N ALA A 120 -4.27 2.39 9.97
CA ALA A 120 -4.94 3.68 9.82
C ALA A 120 -3.91 4.80 9.76
N PHE A 121 -3.98 5.62 8.72
CA PHE A 121 -3.14 6.81 8.52
C PHE A 121 -4.04 8.05 8.50
N GLU A 122 -3.60 9.10 9.19
CA GLU A 122 -4.27 10.39 9.21
C GLU A 122 -3.27 11.50 8.90
N HIS A 123 -3.70 12.45 8.08
CA HIS A 123 -3.01 13.72 7.89
C HIS A 123 -3.96 14.87 8.18
N ARG A 124 -3.52 15.77 9.05
CA ARG A 124 -4.26 16.98 9.41
C ARG A 124 -3.49 18.18 8.90
N SER A 125 -4.18 19.12 8.25
CA SER A 125 -3.51 20.23 7.56
C SER A 125 -2.74 21.19 8.48
N ASP A 126 -2.98 21.19 9.80
CA ASP A 126 -2.21 21.95 10.79
C ASP A 126 -0.98 21.20 11.35
N ARG A 127 -0.94 19.87 11.23
CA ARG A 127 -0.06 19.02 12.03
C ARG A 127 1.11 18.52 11.19
N ARG A 128 2.25 19.18 11.37
CA ARG A 128 3.57 18.62 11.00
C ARG A 128 4.09 17.68 12.09
N GLU A 129 3.39 16.59 12.42
CA GLU A 129 3.97 15.54 13.30
C GLU A 129 3.12 14.25 13.33
N ALA A 130 3.77 13.12 13.02
CA ALA A 130 3.22 11.77 13.00
C ALA A 130 2.77 11.35 14.41
N THR A 131 1.56 10.80 14.51
CA THR A 131 1.08 10.15 15.74
C THR A 131 1.19 8.64 15.54
N GLU A 132 2.04 8.00 16.35
CA GLU A 132 2.13 6.55 16.47
C GLU A 132 0.94 6.08 17.31
N VAL A 133 0.17 5.12 16.80
CA VAL A 133 -0.98 4.51 17.49
C VAL A 133 -0.44 3.41 18.42
N PRO A 134 -0.91 3.31 19.68
CA PRO A 134 -0.41 2.35 20.67
C PRO A 134 -0.68 0.88 20.33
#